data_AF-A0A7C7QP98-F1
#
_entry.id   AF-A0A7C7QP98-F1
#
_cell.length_a   1.000
_cell.length_b   1.000
_cell.length_c   1.000
_cell.angle_alpha   90.00
_cell.angle_beta   90.00
_cell.angle_gamma   90.00
#
_symmetry.space_group_name_H-M   'P 1'
#
loop_
_entity.id
_entity.type
_entity.pdbx_description
1 polymer ?
#
loop_
_entity_poly.entity_id
_entity_poly.type
_entity_poly.pdbx_seq_one_letter_code
_entity_poly.pdbx_strand_id
1 'polypeptide(L)'
;MRVCYFGKYDPEYDRNAIIRAGLEANGVSVLECRIEQGYLAQQYISLWRACHRTNLRGAHAIIAAEFNHFVVPLAWWFALRWGIPLLVDPLVSRYDMNVYDRRFLHPHSWRARRQWWIDWLAFHLAHILIADTHLRFSGFITPVSTCGIGRCEISSGGAGNWATR
;
A
#
# COMPACT_ATOMS: atom_id res chain seq x y z
N MET A 1 3.13 -1.61 -22.26
CA MET A 1 3.61 -1.30 -20.89
C MET A 1 3.33 -2.48 -19.98
N ARG A 2 4.12 -2.73 -18.94
CA ARG A 2 3.92 -3.87 -18.01
C ARG A 2 3.89 -3.36 -16.56
N VAL A 3 2.95 -3.82 -15.75
CA VAL A 3 2.82 -3.44 -14.35
C VAL A 3 2.80 -4.69 -13.48
N CYS A 4 3.54 -4.68 -12.37
CA CYS A 4 3.50 -5.76 -11.40
C CYS A 4 2.45 -5.49 -10.33
N TYR A 5 1.44 -6.34 -10.24
CA TYR A 5 0.43 -6.30 -9.20
C TYR A 5 0.88 -7.21 -8.04
N PHE A 6 1.23 -6.59 -6.92
CA PHE A 6 2.03 -7.18 -5.85
C PHE A 6 1.24 -7.28 -4.55
N GLY A 7 1.31 -8.45 -3.90
CA GLY A 7 0.89 -8.61 -2.51
C GLY A 7 0.04 -9.85 -2.27
N LYS A 8 -0.57 -9.89 -1.08
CA LYS A 8 -1.57 -10.88 -0.69
C LYS A 8 -2.95 -10.30 -0.96
N TYR A 9 -3.64 -10.84 -1.94
CA TYR A 9 -4.98 -10.39 -2.29
C TYR A 9 -5.78 -11.46 -3.00
N ASP A 10 -7.09 -11.28 -2.98
CA ASP A 10 -8.04 -12.09 -3.74
C ASP A 10 -8.29 -11.45 -5.11
N PRO A 11 -7.98 -12.14 -6.23
CA PRO A 11 -8.18 -11.61 -7.57
C PRO A 11 -9.65 -11.45 -7.93
N GLU A 12 -10.56 -12.12 -7.23
CA GLU A 12 -12.01 -11.99 -7.40
C GLU A 12 -12.60 -10.86 -6.55
N TYR A 13 -11.81 -10.25 -5.66
CA TYR A 13 -12.24 -9.05 -4.96
C TYR A 13 -12.45 -7.90 -5.94
N ASP A 14 -13.64 -7.30 -5.94
CA ASP A 14 -14.10 -6.32 -6.93
C ASP A 14 -13.06 -5.24 -7.22
N ARG A 15 -12.41 -4.69 -6.18
CA ARG A 15 -11.41 -3.64 -6.33
C ARG A 15 -10.21 -4.09 -7.18
N ASN A 16 -9.67 -5.28 -6.89
CA ASN A 16 -8.54 -5.84 -7.65
C ASN A 16 -8.96 -6.19 -9.07
N ALA A 17 -10.13 -6.81 -9.22
CA ALA A 17 -10.66 -7.20 -10.51
C ALA A 17 -10.85 -5.97 -11.41
N ILE A 18 -11.45 -4.90 -10.89
CA ILE A 18 -11.67 -3.64 -11.62
C ILE A 18 -10.34 -2.97 -11.98
N ILE A 19 -9.39 -2.85 -11.04
CA ILE A 19 -8.10 -2.21 -11.34
C ILE A 19 -7.34 -3.00 -12.41
N ARG A 20 -7.30 -4.34 -12.29
CA ARG A 20 -6.64 -5.19 -13.29
C ARG A 20 -7.31 -5.12 -14.66
N ALA A 21 -8.63 -5.24 -14.70
CA ALA A 21 -9.40 -5.13 -15.94
C ALA A 21 -9.21 -3.75 -16.59
N GLY A 22 -9.19 -2.67 -15.80
CA GLY A 22 -8.93 -1.32 -16.28
C GLY A 22 -7.53 -1.17 -16.87
N LEU A 23 -6.51 -1.75 -16.24
CA LEU A 23 -5.13 -1.76 -16.78
C LEU A 23 -5.08 -2.53 -18.11
N GLU A 24 -5.66 -3.71 -18.16
CA GLU A 24 -5.69 -4.56 -19.35
C GLU A 24 -6.45 -3.91 -20.52
N ALA A 25 -7.60 -3.28 -20.23
CA ALA A 25 -8.37 -2.53 -21.23
C ALA A 25 -7.60 -1.36 -21.84
N ASN A 26 -6.61 -0.81 -21.13
CA ASN A 26 -5.70 0.23 -21.62
C ASN A 26 -4.42 -0.34 -22.25
N GLY A 27 -4.37 -1.64 -22.56
CA GLY A 27 -3.22 -2.29 -23.19
C GLY A 27 -2.01 -2.47 -22.26
N VAL A 28 -2.21 -2.38 -20.95
CA VAL A 28 -1.17 -2.64 -19.95
C VAL A 28 -1.19 -4.11 -19.57
N SER A 29 -0.06 -4.80 -19.74
CA SER A 29 0.06 -6.19 -19.28
C SER A 29 0.27 -6.24 -17.76
N VAL A 30 -0.61 -6.94 -17.06
CA VAL A 30 -0.52 -7.12 -15.61
C VAL A 30 0.29 -8.38 -15.29
N LEU A 31 1.37 -8.22 -14.53
CA LEU A 31 2.17 -9.31 -13.99
C LEU A 31 1.77 -9.53 -12.54
N GLU A 32 1.25 -10.70 -12.21
CA GLU A 32 0.78 -10.97 -10.85
C GLU A 32 1.92 -11.56 -10.00
N CYS A 33 2.35 -10.78 -9.02
CA CYS A 33 3.17 -11.26 -7.91
C CYS A 33 2.26 -11.42 -6.69
N ARG A 34 1.43 -12.46 -6.75
CA ARG A 34 0.34 -12.72 -5.81
C ARG A 34 0.65 -13.90 -4.91
N ILE A 35 0.17 -13.82 -3.67
CA ILE A 35 0.02 -14.96 -2.77
C ILE A 35 -1.40 -14.99 -2.20
N GLU A 36 -1.92 -16.18 -1.92
CA GLU A 36 -3.28 -16.33 -1.37
C GLU A 36 -3.29 -16.20 0.15
N GLN A 37 -2.33 -16.88 0.81
CA GLN A 37 -2.30 -17.00 2.26
C GLN A 37 -0.86 -16.98 2.79
N GLY A 38 -0.75 -16.90 4.12
CA GLY A 38 0.52 -16.94 4.82
C GLY A 38 0.57 -15.98 6.00
N TYR A 39 1.35 -16.36 7.01
CA TYR A 39 1.75 -15.45 8.10
C TYR A 39 2.77 -14.43 7.59
N LEU A 40 2.95 -13.32 8.29
CA LEU A 40 3.79 -12.19 7.85
C LEU A 40 5.15 -12.61 7.28
N ALA A 41 5.93 -13.42 8.02
CA ALA A 41 7.25 -13.87 7.57
C ALA A 41 7.18 -14.74 6.28
N GLN A 42 6.16 -15.60 6.19
CA GLN A 42 5.94 -16.42 5.00
C GLN A 42 5.53 -15.56 3.81
N GLN A 43 4.72 -14.52 4.02
CA GLN A 43 4.34 -13.59 2.96
C GLN A 43 5.57 -12.94 2.33
N TYR A 44 6.50 -12.45 3.15
CA TYR A 44 7.75 -11.84 2.68
C TYR A 44 8.58 -12.82 1.84
N ILE A 45 8.80 -14.05 2.33
CA ILE A 45 9.60 -15.05 1.61
C ILE A 45 8.90 -15.47 0.30
N SER A 46 7.60 -15.72 0.36
CA SER A 46 6.82 -16.16 -0.81
C SER A 46 6.73 -15.07 -1.87
N LEU A 47 6.51 -13.81 -1.48
CA LEU A 47 6.51 -12.67 -2.39
C LEU A 47 7.90 -12.40 -2.96
N TRP A 48 8.96 -12.52 -2.16
CA TRP A 48 10.33 -12.44 -2.67
C TRP A 48 10.55 -13.47 -3.77
N ARG A 49 10.18 -14.73 -3.53
CA ARG A 49 10.31 -15.82 -4.52
C ARG A 49 9.43 -15.58 -5.74
N ALA A 50 8.18 -15.16 -5.54
CA ALA A 50 7.26 -14.82 -6.63
C ALA A 50 7.85 -13.71 -7.49
N CYS A 51 8.38 -12.64 -6.89
CA CYS A 51 9.03 -11.55 -7.59
C CYS A 51 10.14 -12.00 -8.55
N HIS A 52 10.98 -12.94 -8.11
CA HIS A 52 12.03 -13.50 -8.94
C HIS A 52 11.49 -14.40 -10.07
N ARG A 53 10.35 -15.06 -9.89
CA ARG A 53 9.70 -15.89 -10.91
C ARG A 53 8.97 -15.05 -11.96
N THR A 54 8.27 -13.99 -11.55
CA THR A 54 7.44 -13.16 -12.45
C THR A 54 8.25 -12.19 -13.33
N ASN A 55 9.59 -12.24 -13.25
CA ASN A 55 10.53 -11.38 -13.98
C ASN A 55 10.21 -9.88 -13.87
N LEU A 56 10.15 -9.39 -12.63
CA LEU A 56 9.91 -7.97 -12.31
C LEU A 56 10.85 -6.97 -12.99
N ARG A 57 12.01 -7.43 -13.49
CA ARG A 57 12.95 -6.60 -14.26
C ARG A 57 12.33 -5.98 -15.52
N GLY A 58 11.26 -6.57 -16.05
CA GLY A 58 10.51 -6.03 -17.19
C GLY A 58 9.29 -5.18 -16.83
N ALA A 59 9.00 -4.99 -15.54
CA ALA A 59 7.89 -4.16 -15.09
C ALA A 59 8.29 -2.68 -15.14
N HIS A 60 7.32 -1.82 -15.43
CA HIS A 60 7.47 -0.37 -15.50
C HIS A 60 6.93 0.32 -14.24
N ALA A 61 6.11 -0.38 -13.45
CA ALA A 61 5.60 0.07 -12.17
C ALA A 61 5.22 -1.13 -11.31
N ILE A 62 5.17 -0.93 -10.00
CA ILE A 62 4.64 -1.89 -9.03
C ILE A 62 3.38 -1.27 -8.41
N ILE A 63 2.29 -2.02 -8.36
CA ILE A 63 1.07 -1.68 -7.63
C ILE A 63 0.95 -2.65 -6.45
N ALA A 64 1.01 -2.14 -5.22
CA ALA A 64 0.67 -2.91 -4.04
C ALA A 64 -0.84 -2.94 -3.87
N ALA A 65 -1.42 -4.15 -3.87
CA ALA A 65 -2.86 -4.38 -3.71
C ALA A 65 -3.37 -3.87 -2.34
N GLU A 66 -4.69 -3.82 -2.15
CA GLU A 66 -5.30 -3.31 -0.93
C GLU A 66 -4.84 -4.05 0.33
N PHE A 67 -4.89 -3.37 1.48
CA PHE A 67 -4.56 -3.92 2.81
C PHE A 67 -3.14 -4.50 2.98
N ASN A 68 -2.26 -4.35 1.99
CA ASN A 68 -0.91 -4.93 1.98
C ASN A 68 0.17 -4.03 2.60
N HIS A 69 -0.19 -3.12 3.50
CA HIS A 69 0.75 -2.16 4.13
C HIS A 69 2.01 -2.83 4.71
N PHE A 70 1.85 -4.04 5.24
CA PHE A 70 2.96 -4.83 5.77
C PHE A 70 4.02 -5.20 4.75
N VAL A 71 3.65 -5.46 3.49
CA VAL A 71 4.60 -5.90 2.45
C VAL A 71 5.03 -4.75 1.55
N VAL A 72 4.49 -3.54 1.77
CA VAL A 72 4.91 -2.31 1.06
C VAL A 72 6.41 -2.04 1.20
N PRO A 73 7.08 -2.21 2.36
CA PRO A 73 8.53 -2.05 2.44
C PRO A 73 9.31 -2.98 1.50
N LEU A 74 8.82 -4.21 1.29
CA LEU A 74 9.39 -5.14 0.34
C LEU A 74 9.14 -4.69 -1.12
N ALA A 75 7.92 -4.24 -1.43
CA ALA A 75 7.59 -3.67 -2.73
C ALA A 75 8.44 -2.43 -3.05
N TRP A 76 8.67 -1.57 -2.05
CA TRP A 76 9.50 -0.38 -2.15
C TRP A 76 10.96 -0.73 -2.41
N TRP A 77 11.51 -1.73 -1.72
CA TRP A 77 12.87 -2.18 -1.98
C TRP A 77 13.05 -2.64 -3.44
N PHE A 78 12.07 -3.37 -3.96
CA PHE A 78 12.03 -3.78 -5.36
C PHE A 78 11.91 -2.59 -6.32
N ALA A 79 11.00 -1.65 -6.04
CA ALA A 79 10.84 -0.42 -6.80
C ALA A 79 12.15 0.38 -6.87
N LEU A 80 12.83 0.55 -5.73
CA LEU A 80 14.13 1.21 -5.64
C LEU A 80 15.22 0.45 -6.41
N ARG A 81 15.27 -0.88 -6.26
CA ARG A 81 16.28 -1.74 -6.92
C ARG A 81 16.19 -1.68 -8.45
N TRP A 82 15.00 -1.47 -8.99
CA TRP A 82 14.76 -1.41 -10.44
C TRP A 82 14.47 -0.01 -10.98
N GLY A 83 14.45 1.01 -10.12
CA GLY A 83 14.21 2.40 -10.52
C GLY A 83 12.81 2.63 -11.10
N ILE A 84 11.81 1.91 -10.61
CA ILE A 84 10.42 2.00 -11.09
C ILE A 84 9.49 2.55 -10.01
N PRO A 85 8.42 3.28 -10.36
CA PRO A 85 7.48 3.82 -9.39
C PRO A 85 6.71 2.73 -8.63
N LEU A 86 6.48 2.98 -7.35
CA LEU A 86 5.62 2.18 -6.48
C LEU A 86 4.30 2.93 -6.24
N LEU A 87 3.21 2.34 -6.71
CA LEU A 87 1.86 2.73 -6.37
C LEU A 87 1.37 1.84 -5.23
N VAL A 88 0.70 2.42 -4.25
CA VAL A 88 0.13 1.67 -3.13
C VAL A 88 -1.35 1.97 -3.06
N ASP A 89 -2.17 0.92 -2.97
CA ASP A 89 -3.58 1.03 -2.65
C ASP A 89 -3.78 0.86 -1.13
N PRO A 90 -3.86 1.96 -0.37
CA PRO A 90 -4.17 1.89 1.04
C PRO A 90 -5.54 1.28 1.36
N LEU A 91 -6.55 1.51 0.51
CA LEU A 91 -8.00 1.38 0.75
C LEU A 91 -8.50 2.03 2.05
N VAL A 92 -8.03 1.56 3.21
CA VAL A 92 -8.25 2.17 4.53
C VAL A 92 -7.04 1.88 5.43
N SER A 93 -6.68 2.82 6.31
CA SER A 93 -5.66 2.57 7.34
C SER A 93 -6.07 1.38 8.20
N ARG A 94 -5.15 0.43 8.38
CA ARG A 94 -5.36 -0.70 9.27
C ARG A 94 -5.39 -0.28 10.73
N TYR A 95 -4.71 0.80 11.09
CA TYR A 95 -4.83 1.39 12.42
C TYR A 95 -6.27 1.83 12.66
N ASP A 96 -6.82 2.66 11.77
CA ASP A 96 -8.19 3.17 11.93
C ASP A 96 -9.21 2.02 11.94
N MET A 97 -9.07 1.08 11.01
CA MET A 97 -9.96 -0.09 10.96
C MET A 97 -9.92 -0.93 12.24
N ASN A 98 -8.73 -1.21 12.80
CA ASN A 98 -8.62 -2.10 13.95
C ASN A 98 -8.84 -1.41 15.30
N VAL A 99 -8.60 -0.10 15.38
CA VAL A 99 -8.68 0.68 16.62
C VAL A 99 -10.03 1.37 16.75
N TYR A 100 -10.47 2.09 15.72
CA TYR A 100 -11.68 2.91 15.79
C TYR A 100 -12.91 2.17 15.26
N ASP A 101 -12.81 1.51 14.11
CA ASP A 101 -13.98 0.85 13.50
C ASP A 101 -14.32 -0.47 14.20
N ARG A 102 -13.38 -1.42 14.20
CA ARG A 102 -13.58 -2.75 14.76
C ARG A 102 -13.31 -2.84 16.26
N ARG A 103 -12.63 -1.83 16.83
CA ARG A 103 -12.23 -1.77 18.25
C ARG A 103 -11.55 -3.05 18.78
N PHE A 104 -10.84 -3.76 17.91
CA PHE A 104 -10.06 -4.94 18.29
C PHE A 104 -8.83 -4.57 19.12
N LEU A 105 -8.33 -3.34 18.97
CA LEU A 105 -7.14 -2.85 19.66
C LEU A 105 -7.45 -1.55 20.38
N HIS A 106 -6.96 -1.41 21.61
CA HIS A 106 -7.02 -0.14 22.32
C HIS A 106 -6.02 0.86 21.69
N PRO A 107 -6.36 2.15 21.52
CA PRO A 107 -5.49 3.15 20.87
C PRO A 107 -4.09 3.26 21.49
N HIS A 108 -4.01 3.07 22.81
CA HIS A 108 -2.77 3.18 23.59
C HIS A 108 -1.98 1.86 23.66
N SER A 109 -2.46 0.79 23.02
CA SER A 109 -1.75 -0.50 23.02
C SER A 109 -0.51 -0.47 22.12
N TRP A 110 0.52 -1.23 22.50
CA TRP A 110 1.71 -1.38 21.67
C TRP A 110 1.40 -1.94 20.27
N ARG A 111 0.36 -2.79 20.17
CA ARG A 111 -0.10 -3.37 18.90
C ARG A 111 -0.71 -2.31 17.99
N ALA A 112 -1.50 -1.40 18.56
CA ALA A 112 -2.05 -0.25 17.83
C ALA A 112 -0.92 0.66 17.35
N ARG A 113 0.04 0.99 18.22
CA ARG A 113 1.22 1.80 17.84
C ARG A 113 2.03 1.14 16.72
N ARG A 114 2.22 -0.18 16.77
CA ARG A 114 2.90 -0.92 15.69
C ARG A 114 2.14 -0.79 14.36
N GLN A 115 0.82 -0.97 14.39
CA GLN A 115 -0.01 -0.84 13.18
C GLN A 115 0.06 0.57 12.59
N TRP A 116 0.00 1.59 13.44
CA TRP A 116 0.19 2.98 13.03
C TRP A 116 1.54 3.19 12.34
N TRP A 117 2.63 2.67 12.91
CA TRP A 117 3.97 2.77 12.31
C TRP A 117 4.08 2.09 10.95
N ILE A 118 3.41 0.95 10.77
CA ILE A 118 3.41 0.22 9.49
C ILE A 118 2.65 0.99 8.43
N ASP A 119 1.48 1.51 8.77
CA ASP A 119 0.65 2.30 7.86
C ASP A 119 1.41 3.59 7.49
N TRP A 120 2.00 4.26 8.48
CA TRP A 120 2.87 5.42 8.27
C TRP A 120 4.00 5.08 7.30
N LEU A 121 4.76 4.02 7.56
CA LEU A 121 5.87 3.61 6.72
C LEU A 121 5.40 3.29 5.29
N ALA A 122 4.32 2.54 5.13
CA ALA A 122 3.77 2.17 3.82
C ALA A 122 3.46 3.41 2.96
N PHE A 123 2.91 4.46 3.57
CA PHE A 123 2.51 5.66 2.83
C PHE A 123 3.68 6.58 2.53
N HIS A 124 4.69 6.64 3.40
CA HIS A 124 5.92 7.39 3.12
C HIS A 124 6.77 6.74 2.03
N LEU A 125 6.68 5.42 1.86
CA LEU A 125 7.41 4.69 0.83
C LEU A 125 6.68 4.66 -0.53
N ALA A 126 5.39 4.98 -0.56
CA ALA A 126 4.60 5.04 -1.78
C ALA A 126 5.00 6.26 -2.63
N HIS A 127 5.17 6.08 -3.94
CA HIS A 127 5.33 7.20 -4.86
C HIS A 127 3.97 7.81 -5.21
N ILE A 128 2.94 6.97 -5.32
CA ILE A 128 1.55 7.36 -5.58
C ILE A 128 0.66 6.53 -4.67
N LEU A 129 -0.31 7.18 -4.03
CA LEU A 129 -1.35 6.52 -3.25
C LEU A 129 -2.66 6.52 -4.04
N ILE A 130 -3.28 5.35 -4.19
CA ILE A 130 -4.59 5.19 -4.83
C ILE A 130 -5.65 5.16 -3.73
N ALA A 131 -6.44 6.22 -3.61
CA ALA A 131 -7.49 6.32 -2.61
C ALA A 131 -8.77 6.91 -3.22
N ASP A 132 -9.91 6.28 -2.94
CA ASP A 132 -11.22 6.71 -3.45
C ASP A 132 -11.79 7.89 -2.67
N THR A 133 -11.32 8.09 -1.45
CA THR A 133 -11.81 9.10 -0.52
C THR A 133 -10.60 9.75 0.15
N HIS A 134 -10.75 11.01 0.57
CA HIS A 134 -9.76 11.67 1.43
C HIS A 134 -9.43 10.76 2.62
N LEU A 135 -8.21 10.23 2.62
CA LEU A 135 -7.73 9.39 3.71
C LEU A 135 -7.65 10.24 4.97
N ARG A 136 -8.55 9.96 5.91
CA ARG A 136 -8.60 10.62 7.20
C ARG A 136 -7.71 9.84 8.17
N PHE A 137 -6.51 10.35 8.39
CA PHE A 137 -5.59 9.81 9.39
C PHE A 137 -5.84 10.47 10.73
N SER A 138 -6.14 9.68 11.74
CA SER A 138 -6.37 10.11 13.14
C SER A 138 -5.11 10.63 13.87
N GLY A 139 -4.10 11.12 13.15
CA GLY A 139 -2.88 11.71 13.72
C GLY A 139 -1.93 12.40 12.73
N PHE A 140 -2.26 12.43 11.43
CA PHE A 140 -1.49 13.15 10.43
C PHE A 140 -2.40 13.45 9.23
N ILE A 141 -2.73 14.71 8.94
CA ILE A 141 -3.32 15.01 7.64
C ILE A 141 -2.16 14.99 6.65
N THR A 142 -1.83 13.83 6.07
CA THR A 142 -1.25 13.88 4.73
C THR A 142 -2.39 14.34 3.85
N PRO A 143 -2.32 15.54 3.23
CA PRO A 143 -3.16 15.76 2.07
C PRO A 143 -2.77 14.65 1.10
N VAL A 144 -3.62 13.63 0.98
CA VAL A 144 -3.67 12.83 -0.23
C VAL A 144 -4.34 13.74 -1.24
N SER A 145 -3.59 14.78 -1.63
CA SER A 145 -3.75 15.41 -2.91
C SER A 145 -3.70 14.24 -3.87
N THR A 146 -4.74 14.11 -4.68
CA THR A 146 -4.68 13.41 -5.96
C THR A 146 -3.35 13.76 -6.60
N CYS A 147 -2.35 12.90 -6.42
CA CYS A 147 -0.99 13.18 -6.84
C CYS A 147 -0.97 12.91 -8.32
N GLY A 148 -1.26 13.96 -9.09
CA GLY A 148 -0.86 14.05 -10.48
C GLY A 148 0.60 13.65 -10.57
N ILE A 149 0.91 12.87 -11.60
CA ILE A 149 2.21 12.24 -11.87
C ILE A 149 3.35 13.22 -11.56
N GLY A 150 4.07 12.98 -10.46
CA GLY A 150 5.22 13.78 -10.04
C GLY A 150 5.15 14.22 -8.58
N ARG A 151 5.78 13.44 -7.71
CA ARG A 151 6.07 13.72 -6.28
C ARG A 151 4.89 14.22 -5.43
N CYS A 152 4.49 13.39 -4.47
CA CYS A 152 3.79 13.87 -3.27
C CYS A 152 4.67 14.90 -2.55
N GLU A 153 4.34 16.19 -2.70
CA GLU A 153 4.84 17.21 -1.79
C GLU A 153 4.16 17.03 -0.43
N ILE A 154 4.95 16.64 0.56
CA ILE A 154 4.53 16.63 1.97
C ILE A 154 4.56 18.09 2.42
N SER A 155 3.40 18.78 2.39
CA SER A 155 3.25 19.99 3.17
C SER A 155 3.20 19.57 4.63
N SER A 156 4.27 19.85 5.39
CA SER A 156 4.33 19.71 6.84
C SER A 156 3.37 20.69 7.52
N GLY A 157 2.07 20.36 7.46
CA GLY A 157 1.02 21.07 8.19
C GLY A 157 1.09 20.73 9.67
N GLY A 158 1.90 21.50 10.41
CA GLY A 158 1.73 21.81 11.82
C GLY A 158 1.57 20.66 12.82
N ALA A 159 2.57 20.48 13.68
CA ALA A 159 2.38 19.89 15.00
C ALA A 159 1.36 20.76 15.79
N GLY A 160 0.07 20.49 15.63
CA GLY A 160 -1.02 21.09 16.37
C GLY A 160 -1.45 20.16 17.51
N ASN A 161 -1.17 20.60 18.74
CA ASN A 161 -1.54 20.03 20.03
C ASN A 161 -2.76 19.08 20.03
N TRP A 162 -2.52 17.80 20.37
CA TRP A 162 -3.54 16.91 20.90
C TRP A 162 -3.28 16.68 22.39
N ALA A 163 -3.52 17.73 23.16
CA ALA A 163 -3.89 17.62 24.56
C ALA A 163 -5.39 17.87 24.65
N THR A 164 -6.09 16.93 25.29
CA THR A 164 -7.43 17.04 25.88
C THR A 164 -8.61 17.45 24.97
N ARG A 165 -9.47 16.47 24.66
CA ARG A 165 -10.85 16.38 25.17
C ARG A 165 -11.53 15.08 24.71
#